data_AF-A0A497DGA7-F1
#
_entry.id   AF-A0A497DGA7-F1
#
_cell.length_a   1.000
_cell.length_b   1.000
_cell.length_c   1.000
_cell.angle_alpha   90.00
_cell.angle_beta   90.00
_cell.angle_gamma   90.00
#
_symmetry.space_group_name_H-M   'P 1'
#
loop_
_entity.id
_entity.type
_entity.pdbx_description
1 polymer ?
#
loop_
_entity_poly.entity_id
_entity_poly.type
_entity_poly.pdbx_seq_one_letter_code
_entity_poly.pdbx_strand_id
1 'polypeptide(L)'
;MKKLSALSLITFLLITITIKAQVAINTTGYEASPSAMLDVSSTTKGLLIPRMTQEQREAITNPNEGLLVYQFDYTQGFYYYHFGTWKRLSAEGDSWGLKGNAGTSPYQNFIGTTDANDLKFKVNNNYKLTLTQKGQLEIHNTGGSVFIGEYAGENDNLTYKYNVFIGTKAGYQNISGKNNSIIGYNSFKNNTTGDYNSAFGSYALVNNTTGNRNSGFGVHTLHSNLTGESNAAFGNYAMYKDTSGS
;
A
#
# COMPACT_ATOMS: atom_id res chain seq x y z
N MET A 1 71.52 34.64 -28.76
CA MET A 1 70.74 35.06 -27.56
C MET A 1 69.33 35.61 -27.85
N LYS A 2 68.87 35.77 -29.11
CA LYS A 2 67.53 36.35 -29.42
C LYS A 2 66.34 35.37 -29.44
N LYS A 3 66.53 34.07 -29.15
CA LYS A 3 65.47 33.05 -29.22
C LYS A 3 64.84 32.64 -27.87
N LEU A 4 65.38 33.09 -26.73
CA LEU A 4 64.85 32.71 -25.41
C LEU A 4 63.65 33.56 -24.94
N SER A 5 63.50 34.80 -25.41
CA SER A 5 62.41 35.69 -24.98
C SER A 5 61.04 35.28 -25.52
N ALA A 6 60.98 34.77 -26.75
CA ALA A 6 59.72 34.32 -27.37
C ALA A 6 59.16 33.05 -26.69
N LEU A 7 60.03 32.14 -26.24
CA LEU A 7 59.61 30.90 -25.56
C LEU A 7 59.03 31.20 -24.17
N SER A 8 59.63 32.13 -23.42
CA SER A 8 59.13 32.56 -22.12
C SER A 8 57.77 33.28 -22.23
N LEU A 9 57.55 34.07 -23.29
CA LEU A 9 56.27 34.74 -23.56
C LEU A 9 55.14 33.75 -23.94
N ILE A 10 55.45 32.72 -24.73
CA ILE A 10 54.50 31.65 -25.10
C ILE A 10 54.16 30.79 -23.88
N THR A 11 55.11 30.55 -22.98
CA THR A 11 54.88 29.78 -21.74
C THR A 11 53.97 30.54 -20.78
N PHE A 12 54.05 31.88 -20.74
CA PHE A 12 53.16 32.73 -19.94
C PHE A 12 51.73 32.82 -20.52
N LEU A 13 51.58 32.69 -21.85
CA LEU A 13 50.28 32.69 -22.53
C LEU A 13 49.50 31.38 -22.38
N LEU A 14 50.16 30.27 -22.04
CA LEU A 14 49.57 28.94 -21.84
C LEU A 14 49.09 28.68 -20.41
N ILE A 15 49.34 29.60 -19.47
CA ILE A 15 48.81 29.52 -18.11
C ILE A 15 47.36 30.02 -18.15
N THR A 16 46.45 29.12 -18.48
CA THR A 16 45.01 29.35 -18.31
C THR A 16 44.69 29.29 -16.83
N ILE A 17 44.59 30.46 -16.18
CA ILE A 17 44.07 30.55 -14.81
C ILE A 17 42.58 30.23 -14.89
N THR A 18 42.20 29.01 -14.55
CA THR A 18 40.80 28.63 -14.40
C THR A 18 40.28 29.23 -13.11
N ILE A 19 39.73 30.44 -13.20
CA ILE A 19 39.05 31.09 -12.09
C ILE A 19 37.71 30.36 -11.91
N LYS A 20 37.60 29.50 -10.88
CA LYS A 20 36.32 28.87 -10.56
C LYS A 20 35.40 29.93 -9.96
N ALA A 21 34.29 30.23 -10.63
CA ALA A 21 33.32 31.23 -10.19
C ALA A 21 32.39 30.75 -9.05
N GLN A 22 32.43 29.45 -8.72
CA GLN A 22 31.53 28.81 -7.77
C GLN A 22 32.24 28.51 -6.45
N VAL A 23 31.59 28.91 -5.37
CA VAL A 23 32.13 28.87 -4.00
C VAL A 23 31.22 28.00 -3.16
N ALA A 24 31.79 26.98 -2.52
CA ALA A 24 31.09 26.23 -1.48
C ALA A 24 31.34 26.86 -0.12
N ILE A 25 30.35 26.82 0.76
CA ILE A 25 30.48 27.30 2.14
C ILE A 25 30.90 26.12 3.01
N ASN A 26 32.18 26.04 3.36
CA ASN A 26 32.76 24.98 4.18
C ASN A 26 34.10 25.38 4.82
N THR A 27 34.64 24.51 5.68
CA THR A 27 35.95 24.69 6.33
C THR A 27 36.98 23.62 5.94
N THR A 28 36.68 22.79 4.93
CA THR A 28 37.45 21.58 4.60
C THR A 28 38.12 21.64 3.23
N GLY A 29 37.96 22.75 2.49
CA GLY A 29 38.42 22.86 1.11
C GLY A 29 37.57 22.04 0.13
N TYR A 30 36.33 21.75 0.49
CA TYR A 30 35.38 21.08 -0.40
C TYR A 30 35.06 21.97 -1.60
N GLU A 31 35.12 21.39 -2.80
CA GLU A 31 34.85 22.06 -4.07
C GLU A 31 33.35 22.07 -4.36
N ALA A 32 32.81 23.23 -4.75
CA ALA A 32 31.39 23.37 -5.08
C ALA A 32 30.97 22.49 -6.25
N SER A 33 29.80 21.85 -6.13
CA SER A 33 29.15 21.14 -7.22
C SER A 33 28.85 22.09 -8.40
N PRO A 34 29.17 21.72 -9.66
CA PRO A 34 28.90 22.54 -10.84
C PRO A 34 27.43 22.87 -11.10
N SER A 35 26.50 22.16 -10.47
CA SER A 35 25.06 22.34 -10.62
C SER A 35 24.42 23.16 -9.50
N ALA A 36 25.18 23.57 -8.48
CA ALA A 36 24.64 24.20 -7.28
C ALA A 36 24.90 25.72 -7.29
N MET A 37 23.82 26.50 -7.11
CA MET A 37 23.94 27.94 -6.82
C MET A 37 24.35 28.19 -5.35
N LEU A 38 23.98 27.29 -4.45
CA LEU A 38 24.37 27.29 -3.04
C LEU A 38 24.78 25.86 -2.65
N ASP A 39 26.03 25.68 -2.27
CA ASP A 39 26.59 24.40 -1.83
C ASP A 39 27.20 24.57 -0.43
N VAL A 40 26.61 23.93 0.57
CA VAL A 40 27.02 24.03 1.97
C VAL A 40 27.45 22.65 2.44
N SER A 41 28.73 22.51 2.81
CA SER A 41 29.29 21.24 3.26
C SER A 41 29.77 21.35 4.70
N SER A 42 29.13 20.58 5.59
CA SER A 42 29.52 20.46 6.99
C SER A 42 29.00 19.14 7.58
N THR A 43 29.79 18.54 8.46
CA THR A 43 29.39 17.37 9.26
C THR A 43 28.93 17.73 10.67
N THR A 44 29.05 19.01 11.06
CA THR A 44 28.82 19.47 12.44
C THR A 44 27.91 20.70 12.53
N LYS A 45 27.65 21.39 11.43
CA LYS A 45 26.78 22.57 11.35
C LYS A 45 25.73 22.37 10.26
N GLY A 46 24.60 23.05 10.40
CA GLY A 46 23.54 23.07 9.40
C GLY A 46 23.31 24.47 8.85
N LEU A 47 22.33 24.58 7.96
CA LEU A 47 21.77 25.85 7.52
C LEU A 47 20.69 26.30 8.50
N LEU A 48 20.88 27.47 9.14
CA LEU A 48 19.86 28.07 9.99
C LEU A 48 18.92 28.93 9.14
N ILE A 49 17.73 28.40 8.86
CA ILE A 49 16.65 29.11 8.17
C ILE A 49 16.02 30.15 9.11
N PRO A 50 15.53 31.31 8.62
CA PRO A 50 14.85 32.30 9.44
C PRO A 50 13.77 31.69 10.34
N ARG A 51 13.84 32.01 11.64
CA ARG A 51 12.95 31.49 12.68
C ARG A 51 12.01 32.60 13.13
N MET A 52 10.71 32.32 13.17
CA MET A 52 9.69 33.32 13.47
C MET A 52 8.45 32.69 14.10
N THR A 53 7.58 33.52 14.70
CA THR A 53 6.26 33.11 15.18
C THR A 53 5.28 32.93 14.01
N GLN A 54 4.14 32.28 14.26
CA GLN A 54 3.04 32.20 13.30
C GLN A 54 2.62 33.59 12.83
N GLU A 55 2.42 34.52 13.77
CA GLU A 55 2.02 35.90 13.48
C GLU A 55 3.06 36.61 12.59
N GLN A 56 4.35 36.46 12.89
CA GLN A 56 5.43 37.03 12.09
C GLN A 56 5.50 36.42 10.68
N ARG A 57 5.30 35.10 10.55
CA ARG A 57 5.26 34.41 9.26
C ARG A 57 4.09 34.90 8.41
N GLU A 58 2.92 35.07 9.03
CA GLU A 58 1.70 35.53 8.36
C GLU A 58 1.76 37.02 8.00
N ALA A 59 2.55 37.81 8.72
CA ALA A 59 2.80 39.21 8.44
C ALA A 59 3.77 39.48 7.26
N ILE A 60 4.42 38.45 6.69
CA ILE A 60 5.27 38.62 5.51
C ILE A 60 4.39 39.03 4.32
N THR A 61 4.58 40.25 3.83
CA THR A 61 3.86 40.78 2.67
C THR A 61 4.45 40.23 1.36
N ASN A 62 3.61 39.72 0.47
CA ASN A 62 3.99 39.20 -0.85
C ASN A 62 5.17 38.19 -0.83
N PRO A 63 5.11 37.12 -0.03
CA PRO A 63 6.16 36.10 -0.02
C PRO A 63 6.26 35.40 -1.39
N ASN A 64 7.49 35.11 -1.82
CA ASN A 64 7.74 34.39 -3.06
C ASN A 64 7.42 32.89 -2.90
N GLU A 65 7.02 32.24 -3.99
CA GLU A 65 6.89 30.77 -4.06
C GLU A 65 8.21 30.10 -3.64
N GLY A 66 8.12 29.12 -2.73
CA GLY A 66 9.26 28.39 -2.19
C GLY A 66 9.98 29.07 -1.03
N LEU A 67 9.54 30.25 -0.56
CA LEU A 67 10.14 30.92 0.61
C LEU A 67 10.05 30.01 1.84
N LEU A 68 11.19 29.61 2.41
CA LEU A 68 11.30 28.68 3.53
C LEU A 68 11.55 29.42 4.85
N VAL A 69 10.79 29.09 5.88
CA VAL A 69 10.94 29.59 7.25
C VAL A 69 10.75 28.46 8.27
N TYR A 70 11.19 28.66 9.50
CA TYR A 70 10.88 27.76 10.62
C TYR A 70 9.97 28.47 11.63
N GLN A 71 8.77 27.93 11.83
CA GLN A 71 7.84 28.40 12.86
C GLN A 71 8.16 27.70 14.19
N PHE A 72 8.38 28.48 15.26
CA PHE A 72 8.77 27.95 16.58
C PHE A 72 7.67 28.00 17.65
N ASP A 73 6.50 28.55 17.34
CA ASP A 73 5.31 28.55 18.20
C ASP A 73 4.15 27.80 17.54
N TYR A 74 3.10 27.50 18.32
CA TYR A 74 1.95 26.69 17.89
C TYR A 74 2.37 25.39 17.19
N THR A 75 1.90 25.15 15.96
CA THR A 75 2.30 24.00 15.14
C THR A 75 3.72 24.20 14.61
N GLN A 76 4.71 23.82 15.40
CA GLN A 76 6.13 23.99 15.05
C GLN A 76 6.51 23.21 13.79
N GLY A 77 7.44 23.77 13.01
CA GLY A 77 8.02 23.08 11.86
C GLY A 77 8.56 24.01 10.79
N PHE A 78 9.07 23.41 9.72
CA PHE A 78 9.42 24.14 8.52
C PHE A 78 8.16 24.45 7.71
N TYR A 79 8.03 25.70 7.27
CA TYR A 79 6.96 26.15 6.41
C TYR A 79 7.55 26.73 5.13
N TYR A 80 6.93 26.43 4.00
CA TYR A 80 7.24 27.03 2.71
C TYR A 80 6.00 27.69 2.12
N TYR A 81 6.19 28.82 1.45
CA TYR A 81 5.08 29.49 0.77
C TYR A 81 4.79 28.80 -0.56
N HIS A 82 3.53 28.40 -0.77
CA HIS A 82 3.12 27.69 -1.97
C HIS A 82 1.66 27.93 -2.35
N PHE A 83 1.42 28.29 -3.61
CA PHE A 83 0.11 28.62 -4.18
C PHE A 83 -0.71 29.55 -3.28
N GLY A 84 -0.10 30.65 -2.84
CA GLY A 84 -0.80 31.67 -2.05
C GLY A 84 -1.01 31.34 -0.57
N THR A 85 -0.47 30.23 -0.08
CA THR A 85 -0.63 29.79 1.31
C THR A 85 0.67 29.26 1.90
N TRP A 86 0.82 29.37 3.22
CA TRP A 86 1.92 28.70 3.92
C TRP A 86 1.60 27.22 4.09
N LYS A 87 2.49 26.35 3.58
CA LYS A 87 2.42 24.90 3.75
C LYS A 87 3.51 24.45 4.71
N ARG A 88 3.13 23.66 5.70
CA ARG A 88 4.09 22.98 6.57
C ARG A 88 4.72 21.84 5.77
N LEU A 89 6.05 21.73 5.77
CA LEU A 89 6.71 20.49 5.36
C LEU A 89 6.32 19.44 6.38
N SER A 90 5.67 18.37 5.93
CA SER A 90 5.09 17.32 6.78
C SER A 90 6.08 16.93 7.88
N ALA A 91 5.65 17.03 9.13
CA ALA A 91 6.42 16.44 10.22
C ALA A 91 6.19 14.93 10.25
N GLU A 92 7.06 14.20 10.93
CA GLU A 92 6.78 12.81 11.27
C GLU A 92 5.39 12.71 11.93
N GLY A 93 4.52 11.87 11.37
CA GLY A 93 3.14 11.66 11.88
C GLY A 93 2.02 12.25 11.03
N ASP A 94 2.30 13.15 10.07
CA ASP A 94 1.26 13.73 9.18
C ASP A 94 0.78 12.75 8.07
N SER A 95 1.27 11.50 8.05
CA SER A 95 0.91 10.47 7.08
C SER A 95 1.07 9.07 7.68
N TRP A 96 0.39 8.08 7.10
CA TRP A 96 0.57 6.68 7.51
C TRP A 96 1.81 6.06 6.82
N GLY A 97 2.84 5.72 7.60
CA GLY A 97 4.07 5.15 7.07
C GLY A 97 3.91 3.72 6.56
N LEU A 98 4.74 3.32 5.59
CA LEU A 98 4.78 1.94 5.08
C LEU A 98 5.18 0.90 6.15
N LYS A 99 5.85 1.34 7.23
CA LYS A 99 6.22 0.53 8.39
C LYS A 99 5.31 0.77 9.61
N GLY A 100 4.23 1.53 9.42
CA GLY A 100 3.35 1.98 10.50
C GLY A 100 3.86 3.23 11.23
N ASN A 101 3.01 3.76 12.11
CA ASN A 101 3.27 4.94 12.94
C ASN A 101 3.31 4.52 14.42
N ALA A 102 4.30 5.00 15.18
CA ALA A 102 4.32 4.88 16.64
C ALA A 102 3.56 6.06 17.30
N GLY A 103 3.12 5.89 18.55
CA GLY A 103 2.54 6.99 19.34
C GLY A 103 1.11 7.40 18.95
N THR A 104 0.35 6.55 18.27
CA THR A 104 -1.04 6.85 17.90
C THR A 104 -1.98 6.80 19.12
N SER A 105 -3.01 7.65 19.10
CA SER A 105 -4.13 7.65 20.03
C SER A 105 -5.39 7.14 19.32
N PRO A 106 -6.10 6.13 19.87
CA PRO A 106 -7.29 5.55 19.23
C PRO A 106 -8.48 6.52 19.11
N TYR A 107 -8.45 7.67 19.81
CA TYR A 107 -9.51 8.67 19.76
C TYR A 107 -9.20 9.87 18.83
N GLN A 108 -7.95 10.01 18.39
CA GLN A 108 -7.51 11.15 17.58
C GLN A 108 -6.98 10.73 16.21
N ASN A 109 -6.34 9.55 16.12
CA ASN A 109 -5.70 9.10 14.89
C ASN A 109 -6.48 7.95 14.28
N PHE A 110 -6.72 8.03 12.98
CA PHE A 110 -7.41 6.98 12.23
C PHE A 110 -6.92 6.96 10.78
N ILE A 111 -7.14 5.83 10.11
CA ILE A 111 -7.04 5.72 8.65
C ILE A 111 -8.47 5.87 8.13
N GLY A 112 -8.76 6.98 7.46
CA GLY A 112 -10.12 7.26 7.01
C GLY A 112 -10.30 8.65 6.43
N THR A 113 -11.56 9.02 6.25
CA THR A 113 -12.02 10.30 5.74
C THR A 113 -12.78 11.07 6.84
N THR A 114 -12.72 12.40 6.81
CA THR A 114 -13.51 13.28 7.69
C THR A 114 -14.76 13.83 7.00
N ASP A 115 -14.94 13.50 5.73
CA ASP A 115 -16.03 13.95 4.89
C ASP A 115 -16.93 12.77 4.46
N ALA A 116 -17.99 13.08 3.73
CA ALA A 116 -18.94 12.11 3.21
C ALA A 116 -18.39 11.43 1.94
N ASN A 117 -17.21 10.81 2.05
CA ASN A 117 -16.58 10.00 1.00
C ASN A 117 -16.16 8.64 1.54
N ASP A 118 -16.24 7.62 0.68
CA ASP A 118 -15.82 6.26 1.02
C ASP A 118 -14.30 6.16 1.17
N LEU A 119 -13.83 5.28 2.07
CA LEU A 119 -12.42 4.93 2.19
C LEU A 119 -12.09 3.76 1.24
N LYS A 120 -11.13 3.97 0.33
CA LYS A 120 -10.78 2.99 -0.72
C LYS A 120 -9.33 2.55 -0.64
N PHE A 121 -9.09 1.25 -0.77
CA PHE A 121 -7.77 0.64 -0.83
C PHE A 121 -7.52 0.06 -2.22
N LYS A 122 -6.33 0.32 -2.76
CA LYS A 122 -5.93 -0.10 -4.10
C LYS A 122 -4.71 -1.01 -4.07
N VAL A 123 -4.67 -1.95 -5.02
CA VAL A 123 -3.47 -2.72 -5.39
C VAL A 123 -3.29 -2.57 -6.90
N ASN A 124 -2.08 -2.24 -7.34
CA ASN A 124 -1.79 -1.94 -8.75
C ASN A 124 -2.78 -0.91 -9.35
N ASN A 125 -3.04 0.18 -8.61
CA ASN A 125 -4.00 1.24 -8.94
C ASN A 125 -5.48 0.81 -9.14
N ASN A 126 -5.83 -0.45 -8.83
CA ASN A 126 -7.20 -0.95 -8.89
C ASN A 126 -7.81 -1.08 -7.51
N TYR A 127 -9.06 -0.69 -7.32
CA TYR A 127 -9.76 -0.87 -6.05
C TYR A 127 -9.86 -2.36 -5.70
N LYS A 128 -9.54 -2.69 -4.45
CA LYS A 128 -9.68 -4.04 -3.90
C LYS A 128 -10.60 -4.08 -2.69
N LEU A 129 -10.66 -2.99 -1.92
CA LEU A 129 -11.49 -2.88 -0.73
C LEU A 129 -12.06 -1.47 -0.64
N THR A 130 -13.35 -1.36 -0.33
CA THR A 130 -14.02 -0.09 -0.04
C THR A 130 -14.80 -0.21 1.27
N LEU A 131 -14.58 0.71 2.21
CA LEU A 131 -15.48 0.94 3.33
C LEU A 131 -16.41 2.10 2.95
N THR A 132 -17.68 1.78 2.72
CA THR A 132 -18.66 2.77 2.25
C THR A 132 -19.24 3.58 3.40
N GLN A 133 -19.80 4.75 3.08
CA GLN A 133 -20.56 5.56 4.04
C GLN A 133 -21.76 4.85 4.66
N LYS A 134 -22.24 3.76 4.05
CA LYS A 134 -23.32 2.92 4.61
C LYS A 134 -22.81 1.90 5.64
N GLY A 135 -21.50 1.86 5.89
CA GLY A 135 -20.85 0.88 6.76
C GLY A 135 -20.61 -0.48 6.09
N GLN A 136 -20.63 -0.54 4.75
CA GLN A 136 -20.42 -1.79 4.01
C GLN A 136 -18.94 -1.98 3.71
N LEU A 137 -18.48 -3.23 3.83
CA LEU A 137 -17.18 -3.66 3.33
C LEU A 137 -17.35 -4.31 1.97
N GLU A 138 -16.96 -3.61 0.91
CA GLU A 138 -16.99 -4.14 -0.45
C GLU A 138 -15.62 -4.71 -0.83
N ILE A 139 -15.60 -5.96 -1.29
CA ILE A 139 -14.42 -6.59 -1.87
C ILE A 139 -14.56 -6.57 -3.38
N HIS A 140 -13.59 -5.97 -4.06
CA HIS A 140 -13.62 -5.70 -5.49
C HIS A 140 -12.77 -6.71 -6.27
N ASN A 141 -13.08 -6.88 -7.57
CA ASN A 141 -12.35 -7.77 -8.48
C ASN A 141 -12.36 -9.25 -8.04
N THR A 142 -13.53 -9.74 -7.65
CA THR A 142 -13.79 -11.12 -7.23
C THR A 142 -14.81 -11.84 -8.12
N GLY A 143 -15.26 -11.20 -9.21
CA GLY A 143 -16.39 -11.71 -9.97
C GLY A 143 -17.70 -11.76 -9.15
N GLY A 144 -17.89 -10.84 -8.20
CA GLY A 144 -19.05 -10.83 -7.31
C GLY A 144 -18.97 -11.81 -6.14
N SER A 145 -17.84 -12.49 -5.96
CA SER A 145 -17.58 -13.37 -4.83
C SER A 145 -17.01 -12.64 -3.61
N VAL A 146 -17.04 -13.28 -2.44
CA VAL A 146 -16.39 -12.83 -1.21
C VAL A 146 -15.33 -13.86 -0.83
N PHE A 147 -14.06 -13.44 -0.80
CA PHE A 147 -12.94 -14.28 -0.42
C PHE A 147 -12.24 -13.69 0.81
N ILE A 148 -12.25 -14.42 1.93
CA ILE A 148 -11.67 -13.98 3.20
C ILE A 148 -10.83 -15.11 3.76
N GLY A 149 -9.51 -14.91 3.85
CA GLY A 149 -8.56 -15.91 4.35
C GLY A 149 -7.43 -16.17 3.37
N GLU A 150 -6.32 -16.70 3.88
CA GLU A 150 -5.14 -17.01 3.08
C GLU A 150 -5.50 -18.02 1.97
N TYR A 151 -5.29 -17.64 0.71
CA TYR A 151 -5.62 -18.44 -0.49
C TYR A 151 -7.10 -18.85 -0.64
N ALA A 152 -8.05 -18.14 -0.02
CA ALA A 152 -9.47 -18.36 -0.28
C ALA A 152 -9.79 -17.96 -1.73
N GLY A 153 -10.39 -18.87 -2.52
CA GLY A 153 -10.76 -18.61 -3.92
C GLY A 153 -9.59 -18.29 -4.87
N GLU A 154 -8.36 -18.71 -4.53
CA GLU A 154 -7.13 -18.35 -5.27
C GLU A 154 -7.21 -18.63 -6.78
N ASN A 155 -7.78 -19.77 -7.18
CA ASN A 155 -7.89 -20.17 -8.59
C ASN A 155 -9.18 -19.70 -9.28
N ASP A 156 -10.05 -18.93 -8.61
CA ASP A 156 -11.30 -18.45 -9.20
C ASP A 156 -10.96 -17.55 -10.40
N ASN A 157 -11.64 -17.77 -11.52
CA ASN A 157 -11.39 -17.02 -12.74
C ASN A 157 -11.96 -15.58 -12.72
N LEU A 158 -12.54 -15.14 -11.60
CA LEU A 158 -13.08 -13.81 -11.30
C LEU A 158 -14.24 -13.38 -12.22
N THR A 159 -15.01 -14.33 -12.77
CA THR A 159 -16.14 -14.06 -13.67
C THR A 159 -17.50 -14.41 -13.08
N TYR A 160 -18.21 -13.42 -12.50
CA TYR A 160 -19.61 -13.50 -12.05
C TYR A 160 -20.00 -14.83 -11.36
N LYS A 161 -19.29 -15.21 -10.30
CA LYS A 161 -19.45 -16.49 -9.59
C LYS A 161 -20.32 -16.43 -8.35
N TYR A 162 -20.33 -15.30 -7.64
CA TYR A 162 -21.14 -15.13 -6.42
C TYR A 162 -20.85 -16.20 -5.35
N ASN A 163 -19.59 -16.64 -5.24
CA ASN A 163 -19.15 -17.55 -4.18
C ASN A 163 -18.88 -16.79 -2.87
N VAL A 164 -19.05 -17.43 -1.74
CA VAL A 164 -18.60 -16.93 -0.43
C VAL A 164 -17.63 -17.95 0.13
N PHE A 165 -16.33 -17.64 0.12
CA PHE A 165 -15.28 -18.50 0.67
C PHE A 165 -14.59 -17.80 1.84
N ILE A 166 -14.75 -18.35 3.05
CA ILE A 166 -14.20 -17.80 4.28
C ILE A 166 -13.37 -18.88 5.00
N GLY A 167 -12.09 -18.61 5.21
CA GLY A 167 -11.12 -19.52 5.83
C GLY A 167 -9.94 -19.80 4.93
N THR A 168 -8.79 -20.15 5.53
CA THR A 168 -7.57 -20.49 4.77
C THR A 168 -7.85 -21.65 3.82
N LYS A 169 -7.54 -21.44 2.53
CA LYS A 169 -7.75 -22.38 1.41
C LYS A 169 -9.20 -22.83 1.19
N ALA A 170 -10.19 -22.07 1.67
CA ALA A 170 -11.59 -22.30 1.32
C ALA A 170 -11.78 -22.11 -0.20
N GLY A 171 -12.28 -23.14 -0.89
CA GLY A 171 -12.51 -23.09 -2.35
C GLY A 171 -11.24 -22.89 -3.19
N TYR A 172 -10.05 -23.25 -2.67
CA TYR A 172 -8.75 -22.95 -3.28
C TYR A 172 -8.63 -23.32 -4.77
N GLN A 173 -9.09 -24.52 -5.17
CA GLN A 173 -9.01 -24.98 -6.57
C GLN A 173 -10.23 -24.62 -7.41
N ASN A 174 -11.23 -23.89 -6.88
CA ASN A 174 -12.45 -23.58 -7.62
C ASN A 174 -12.12 -22.62 -8.76
N ILE A 175 -12.35 -23.04 -10.01
CA ILE A 175 -12.03 -22.25 -11.20
C ILE A 175 -13.28 -21.55 -11.73
N SER A 176 -14.36 -22.33 -11.91
CA SER A 176 -15.57 -21.84 -12.58
C SER A 176 -16.86 -22.09 -11.82
N GLY A 177 -16.81 -22.79 -10.68
CA GLY A 177 -17.98 -23.10 -9.89
C GLY A 177 -18.61 -21.83 -9.30
N LYS A 178 -19.93 -21.78 -9.18
CA LYS A 178 -20.69 -20.59 -8.78
C LYS A 178 -21.70 -20.89 -7.67
N ASN A 179 -22.10 -19.81 -6.98
CA ASN A 179 -23.11 -19.82 -5.93
C ASN A 179 -22.78 -20.80 -4.79
N ASN A 180 -21.50 -20.98 -4.46
CA ASN A 180 -21.06 -21.83 -3.36
C ASN A 180 -20.90 -21.00 -2.07
N SER A 181 -21.35 -21.54 -0.94
CA SER A 181 -21.21 -20.92 0.40
C SER A 181 -20.34 -21.78 1.30
N ILE A 182 -19.06 -21.42 1.42
CA ILE A 182 -18.01 -22.23 2.02
C ILE A 182 -17.36 -21.45 3.18
N ILE A 183 -17.43 -22.01 4.38
CA ILE A 183 -16.81 -21.46 5.57
C ILE A 183 -16.03 -22.56 6.29
N GLY A 184 -14.71 -22.46 6.36
CA GLY A 184 -13.85 -23.40 7.07
C GLY A 184 -12.46 -23.58 6.47
N TYR A 185 -11.51 -24.03 7.30
CA TYR A 185 -10.15 -24.35 6.88
C TYR A 185 -10.12 -25.53 5.90
N ASN A 186 -9.48 -25.34 4.73
CA ASN A 186 -9.43 -26.32 3.62
C ASN A 186 -10.81 -26.86 3.19
N SER A 187 -11.91 -26.16 3.51
CA SER A 187 -13.25 -26.58 3.07
C SER A 187 -13.36 -26.40 1.56
N PHE A 188 -13.97 -27.36 0.87
CA PHE A 188 -14.21 -27.28 -0.58
C PHE A 188 -12.93 -27.07 -1.43
N LYS A 189 -11.77 -27.45 -0.89
CA LYS A 189 -10.45 -27.09 -1.45
C LYS A 189 -10.25 -27.60 -2.86
N ASN A 190 -10.64 -28.84 -3.16
CA ASN A 190 -10.34 -29.50 -4.44
C ASN A 190 -11.48 -29.40 -5.46
N ASN A 191 -12.48 -28.55 -5.21
CA ASN A 191 -13.54 -28.31 -6.18
C ASN A 191 -13.04 -27.52 -7.36
N THR A 192 -13.38 -27.92 -8.59
CA THR A 192 -12.96 -27.22 -9.81
C THR A 192 -14.13 -26.51 -10.48
N THR A 193 -15.29 -27.17 -10.61
CA THR A 193 -16.45 -26.66 -11.35
C THR A 193 -17.80 -26.86 -10.66
N GLY A 194 -17.84 -27.33 -9.42
CA GLY A 194 -19.10 -27.61 -8.72
C GLY A 194 -19.86 -26.34 -8.34
N ASP A 195 -21.18 -26.38 -8.50
CA ASP A 195 -22.10 -25.27 -8.27
C ASP A 195 -23.05 -25.55 -7.10
N TYR A 196 -23.52 -24.47 -6.46
CA TYR A 196 -24.59 -24.50 -5.45
C TYR A 196 -24.28 -25.36 -4.21
N ASN A 197 -23.01 -25.48 -3.81
CA ASN A 197 -22.62 -26.24 -2.63
C ASN A 197 -22.57 -25.36 -1.37
N SER A 198 -22.95 -25.94 -0.24
CA SER A 198 -22.87 -25.35 1.08
C SER A 198 -21.94 -26.19 1.94
N ALA A 199 -20.83 -25.62 2.43
CA ALA A 199 -19.85 -26.35 3.23
C ALA A 199 -19.43 -25.52 4.44
N PHE A 200 -19.85 -25.93 5.63
CA PHE A 200 -19.59 -25.22 6.88
C PHE A 200 -18.86 -26.15 7.85
N GLY A 201 -17.56 -25.93 8.02
CA GLY A 201 -16.68 -26.75 8.85
C GLY A 201 -15.33 -27.01 8.19
N SER A 202 -14.30 -27.24 9.01
CA SER A 202 -12.98 -27.59 8.49
C SER A 202 -13.02 -28.89 7.69
N TYR A 203 -12.41 -28.90 6.51
CA TYR A 203 -12.37 -30.04 5.58
C TYR A 203 -13.74 -30.56 5.12
N ALA A 204 -14.83 -29.79 5.27
CA ALA A 204 -16.11 -30.14 4.68
C ALA A 204 -15.98 -30.13 3.15
N LEU A 205 -16.52 -31.16 2.47
CA LEU A 205 -16.53 -31.31 1.01
C LEU A 205 -15.14 -31.15 0.34
N VAL A 206 -14.04 -31.44 1.05
CA VAL A 206 -12.68 -31.11 0.58
C VAL A 206 -12.32 -31.74 -0.76
N ASN A 207 -12.80 -32.96 -1.04
CA ASN A 207 -12.53 -33.67 -2.30
C ASN A 207 -13.67 -33.59 -3.33
N ASN A 208 -14.68 -32.74 -3.11
CA ASN A 208 -15.72 -32.55 -4.12
C ASN A 208 -15.14 -31.83 -5.32
N THR A 209 -14.94 -32.52 -6.45
CA THR A 209 -14.34 -31.94 -7.66
C THR A 209 -15.39 -31.28 -8.55
N THR A 210 -16.50 -31.97 -8.85
CA THR A 210 -17.55 -31.49 -9.78
C THR A 210 -18.98 -31.64 -9.26
N GLY A 211 -19.19 -32.23 -8.08
CA GLY A 211 -20.51 -32.45 -7.50
C GLY A 211 -21.23 -31.16 -7.16
N ASN A 212 -22.53 -31.14 -7.42
CA ASN A 212 -23.40 -29.98 -7.31
C ASN A 212 -24.42 -30.13 -6.16
N ARG A 213 -24.90 -29.01 -5.62
CA ARG A 213 -26.02 -28.98 -4.65
C ARG A 213 -25.79 -29.77 -3.36
N ASN A 214 -24.54 -29.96 -2.95
CA ASN A 214 -24.24 -30.66 -1.71
C ASN A 214 -24.26 -29.71 -0.50
N SER A 215 -24.74 -30.20 0.63
CA SER A 215 -24.82 -29.49 1.91
C SER A 215 -24.07 -30.27 2.98
N GLY A 216 -22.87 -29.81 3.34
CA GLY A 216 -22.04 -30.39 4.39
C GLY A 216 -21.88 -29.43 5.57
N PHE A 217 -22.38 -29.82 6.74
CA PHE A 217 -22.28 -29.04 7.97
C PHE A 217 -21.61 -29.87 9.07
N GLY A 218 -20.33 -29.59 9.32
CA GLY A 218 -19.50 -30.31 10.27
C GLY A 218 -18.08 -30.52 9.77
N VAL A 219 -17.16 -30.83 10.69
CA VAL A 219 -15.78 -31.13 10.31
C VAL A 219 -15.72 -32.46 9.56
N HIS A 220 -15.04 -32.49 8.42
CA HIS A 220 -14.91 -33.65 7.53
C HIS A 220 -16.24 -34.23 6.97
N THR A 221 -17.32 -33.46 6.90
CA THR A 221 -18.55 -33.91 6.22
C THR A 221 -18.33 -34.06 4.72
N LEU A 222 -18.87 -35.13 4.11
CA LEU A 222 -18.77 -35.39 2.66
C LEU A 222 -17.33 -35.32 2.14
N HIS A 223 -16.36 -35.71 2.98
CA HIS A 223 -14.94 -35.50 2.71
C HIS A 223 -14.46 -36.12 1.41
N SER A 224 -14.94 -37.32 1.07
CA SER A 224 -14.56 -38.07 -0.14
C SER A 224 -15.60 -38.02 -1.26
N ASN A 225 -16.60 -37.14 -1.16
CA ASN A 225 -17.58 -36.98 -2.24
C ASN A 225 -16.86 -36.38 -3.45
N LEU A 226 -16.70 -37.14 -4.54
CA LEU A 226 -15.98 -36.68 -5.75
C LEU A 226 -16.94 -35.98 -6.71
N THR A 227 -18.05 -36.63 -7.06
CA THR A 227 -19.01 -36.16 -8.07
C THR A 227 -20.47 -36.28 -7.64
N GLY A 228 -20.75 -36.75 -6.42
CA GLY A 228 -22.10 -36.91 -5.91
C GLY A 228 -22.82 -35.57 -5.83
N GLU A 229 -24.13 -35.60 -6.08
CA GLU A 229 -24.98 -34.42 -6.13
C GLU A 229 -26.07 -34.49 -5.08
N SER A 230 -26.60 -33.34 -4.67
CA SER A 230 -27.79 -33.24 -3.80
C SER A 230 -27.68 -33.93 -2.43
N ASN A 231 -26.47 -34.19 -1.95
CA ASN A 231 -26.26 -34.81 -0.64
C ASN A 231 -26.42 -33.81 0.50
N ALA A 232 -26.96 -34.27 1.63
CA ALA A 232 -27.06 -33.48 2.85
C ALA A 232 -26.46 -34.25 4.03
N ALA A 233 -25.34 -33.76 4.56
CA ALA A 233 -24.61 -34.36 5.67
C ALA A 233 -24.43 -33.37 6.80
N PHE A 234 -24.86 -33.76 8.00
CA PHE A 234 -24.79 -32.95 9.21
C PHE A 234 -24.10 -33.75 10.33
N GLY A 235 -23.06 -33.19 10.93
CA GLY A 235 -22.30 -33.81 12.01
C GLY A 235 -20.84 -34.12 11.64
N ASN A 236 -20.00 -34.36 12.65
CA ASN A 236 -18.58 -34.63 12.43
C ASN A 236 -18.38 -35.98 11.71
N TYR A 237 -17.59 -36.00 10.63
CA TYR A 237 -17.38 -37.17 9.75
C TYR A 237 -18.65 -37.76 9.11
N ALA A 238 -19.78 -37.02 9.09
CA ALA A 238 -20.98 -37.51 8.42
C ALA A 238 -20.71 -37.72 6.92
N MET A 239 -21.05 -38.91 6.41
CA MET A 239 -20.81 -39.32 5.03
C MET A 239 -19.34 -39.19 4.57
N TYR A 240 -18.37 -39.40 5.47
CA TYR A 240 -16.94 -39.21 5.20
C TYR A 240 -16.40 -39.95 3.96
N LYS A 241 -16.87 -41.18 3.71
CA LYS A 241 -16.42 -42.02 2.59
C LYS A 241 -17.42 -42.11 1.43
N ASP A 242 -18.47 -41.30 1.44
CA ASP A 242 -19.40 -41.36 0.32
C ASP A 242 -18.74 -40.79 -0.94
N THR A 243 -18.66 -41.59 -2.00
CA THR A 243 -18.02 -41.24 -3.28
C THR A 243 -19.03 -40.96 -4.39
N SER A 244 -20.32 -41.25 -4.18
CA SER A 244 -21.34 -41.26 -5.24
C SER A 244 -22.80 -41.17 -4.75
N GLY A 245 -23.07 -40.50 -3.62
CA GLY A 245 -24.42 -40.27 -3.10
C GLY A 245 -25.30 -39.44 -4.05
N SER A 246 -26.60 -39.75 -4.05
CA SER A 246 -27.67 -39.19 -4.89
C SER A 246 -28.68 -38.36 -4.12
#